data_AF-A0A842XV81-F1
#
_entry.id   AF-A0A842XV81-F1
#
_cell.length_a   1.000
_cell.length_b   1.000
_cell.length_c   1.000
_cell.angle_alpha   90.00
_cell.angle_beta   90.00
_cell.angle_gamma   90.00
#
_symmetry.space_group_name_H-M   'P 1'
#
loop_
_entity.id
_entity.type
_entity.pdbx_description
1 polymer ?
#
loop_
_entity_poly.entity_id
_entity_poly.type
_entity_poly.pdbx_seq_one_letter_code
_entity_poly.pdbx_strand_id
1 'polypeptide(L)'
;MEHFSIRPFKDEDIDFAYKLDTIEQWNHTRNDIKRMFNYEPNGCFIAEISGRRVGHVFSISYGRLGWIGLLIANAEYRRRGIGALLMKKAMDCLLSRKVKTTKLEAVPKVANLYRKLGFVDEFDSLRLIRTGGKIITMSSHCVKPLKNREITQLAEFDAEYFGANRIKVLSELYQDNPQLCFVSHDGSKVAGYVMCYEAESGYRIGSLVCNPENPHCT
;
A
#
# COMPACT_ATOMS: atom_id res chain seq x y z
N MET A 1 23.61 28.06 0.86
CA MET A 1 22.25 27.50 1.06
C MET A 1 22.27 26.05 0.60
N GLU A 2 21.82 25.09 1.41
CA GLU A 2 21.63 23.70 0.96
C GLU A 2 20.57 23.70 -0.16
N HIS A 3 20.88 23.11 -1.31
CA HIS A 3 19.96 23.04 -2.44
C HIS A 3 19.01 21.84 -2.27
N PHE A 4 17.72 22.12 -2.10
CA PHE A 4 16.67 21.11 -1.99
C PHE A 4 16.00 20.88 -3.34
N SER A 5 15.84 19.62 -3.73
CA SER A 5 15.10 19.24 -4.94
C SER A 5 14.19 18.04 -4.69
N ILE A 6 13.13 17.95 -5.48
CA ILE A 6 12.30 16.75 -5.59
C ILE A 6 12.29 16.30 -7.04
N ARG A 7 12.51 15.01 -7.26
CA ARG A 7 12.44 14.38 -8.57
C ARG A 7 11.58 13.11 -8.54
N PRO A 8 11.12 12.61 -9.69
CA PRO A 8 10.50 11.29 -9.78
C PRO A 8 11.43 10.20 -9.23
N PHE A 9 10.82 9.19 -8.59
CA PHE A 9 11.45 7.95 -8.19
C PHE A 9 11.78 7.10 -9.44
N LYS A 10 12.89 6.37 -9.40
CA LYS A 10 13.34 5.46 -10.46
C LYS A 10 13.75 4.11 -9.88
N ASP A 11 13.90 3.08 -10.71
CA ASP A 11 14.31 1.74 -10.26
C ASP A 11 15.62 1.74 -9.46
N GLU A 12 16.58 2.61 -9.81
CA GLU A 12 17.84 2.80 -9.07
C GLU A 12 17.67 3.35 -7.64
N ASP A 13 16.47 3.82 -7.28
CA ASP A 13 16.13 4.30 -5.94
C ASP A 13 15.54 3.19 -5.04
N ILE A 14 15.22 2.00 -5.58
CA ILE A 14 14.61 0.88 -4.83
C ILE A 14 15.47 0.50 -3.63
N ASP A 15 16.78 0.31 -3.83
CA ASP A 15 17.70 -0.04 -2.72
C ASP A 15 17.79 1.07 -1.67
N PHE A 16 17.62 2.33 -2.06
CA PHE A 16 17.60 3.44 -1.11
C PHE A 16 16.32 3.41 -0.26
N ALA A 17 15.16 3.24 -0.89
CA ALA A 17 13.89 3.16 -0.18
C ALA A 17 13.82 1.93 0.74
N TYR A 18 14.29 0.77 0.24
CA TYR A 18 14.37 -0.44 1.04
C TYR A 18 15.24 -0.26 2.29
N LYS A 19 16.42 0.36 2.17
CA LYS A 19 17.28 0.64 3.34
C LYS A 19 16.58 1.51 4.38
N LEU A 20 15.83 2.53 3.96
CA LEU A 20 15.06 3.37 4.87
C LEU A 20 13.91 2.62 5.52
N ASP A 21 13.21 1.75 4.76
CA ASP A 21 12.16 0.87 5.26
C ASP A 21 12.68 -0.08 6.35
N THR A 22 13.84 -0.71 6.11
CA THR A 22 14.52 -1.57 7.08
C THR A 22 14.85 -0.83 8.38
N ILE A 23 15.40 0.39 8.27
CA ILE A 23 15.73 1.22 9.46
C ILE A 23 14.47 1.55 10.27
N GLU A 24 13.36 1.84 9.59
CA GLU A 24 12.09 2.10 10.25
C GLU A 24 11.37 0.83 10.72
N GLN A 25 11.92 -0.35 10.43
CA GLN A 25 11.38 -1.67 10.79
C GLN A 25 9.97 -1.89 10.21
N TRP A 26 9.77 -1.41 8.98
CA TRP A 26 8.48 -1.54 8.32
C TRP A 26 8.23 -2.91 7.72
N ASN A 27 9.22 -3.81 7.73
CA ASN A 27 9.12 -5.23 7.35
C ASN A 27 8.60 -5.41 5.91
N HIS A 28 9.07 -4.60 4.97
CA HIS A 28 8.87 -4.78 3.53
C HIS A 28 10.14 -5.34 2.89
N THR A 29 9.96 -6.22 1.91
CA THR A 29 11.04 -6.72 1.04
C THR A 29 11.38 -5.70 -0.05
N ARG A 30 12.51 -5.87 -0.74
CA ARG A 30 12.80 -5.10 -1.97
C ARG A 30 11.72 -5.28 -3.03
N ASN A 31 11.17 -6.49 -3.15
CA ASN A 31 10.10 -6.78 -4.08
C ASN A 31 8.82 -6.00 -3.70
N ASP A 32 8.53 -5.85 -2.41
CA ASP A 32 7.42 -5.00 -1.97
C ASP A 32 7.61 -3.54 -2.38
N ILE A 33 8.81 -2.99 -2.23
CA ILE A 33 9.12 -1.61 -2.67
C ILE A 33 8.91 -1.48 -4.19
N LYS A 34 9.45 -2.43 -4.97
CA LYS A 34 9.28 -2.47 -6.43
C LYS A 34 7.82 -2.58 -6.82
N ARG A 35 7.06 -3.49 -6.20
CA ARG A 35 5.63 -3.68 -6.43
C ARG A 35 4.85 -2.39 -6.12
N MET A 36 5.13 -1.75 -4.98
CA MET A 36 4.50 -0.47 -4.62
C MET A 36 4.83 0.66 -5.59
N PHE A 37 6.03 0.67 -6.16
CA PHE A 37 6.42 1.62 -7.21
C PHE A 37 5.65 1.36 -8.50
N ASN A 38 5.51 0.10 -8.91
CA ASN A 38 4.77 -0.31 -10.12
C ASN A 38 3.30 0.09 -10.08
N TYR A 39 2.69 0.23 -8.90
CA TYR A 39 1.30 0.66 -8.80
C TYR A 39 1.05 2.05 -9.40
N GLU A 40 2.03 2.96 -9.28
CA GLU A 40 1.93 4.31 -9.81
C GLU A 40 3.34 4.95 -9.93
N PRO A 41 4.12 4.61 -10.96
CA PRO A 41 5.50 5.09 -11.08
C PRO A 41 5.60 6.62 -11.08
N ASN A 42 4.65 7.27 -11.75
CA ASN A 42 4.54 8.73 -11.85
C ASN A 42 3.99 9.39 -10.57
N GLY A 43 3.67 8.62 -9.53
CA GLY A 43 3.21 9.07 -8.22
C GLY A 43 4.26 8.93 -7.12
N CYS A 44 5.46 8.47 -7.44
CA CYS A 44 6.53 8.22 -6.49
C CYS A 44 7.66 9.24 -6.65
N PHE A 45 8.19 9.77 -5.54
CA PHE A 45 9.16 10.87 -5.56
C PHE A 45 10.30 10.67 -4.57
N ILE A 46 11.46 11.24 -4.90
CA ILE A 46 12.67 11.32 -4.07
C ILE A 46 12.93 12.78 -3.71
N ALA A 47 13.25 13.04 -2.45
CA ALA A 47 13.82 14.30 -1.99
C ALA A 47 15.35 14.21 -1.97
N GLU A 48 16.00 15.26 -2.42
CA GLU A 48 17.47 15.37 -2.45
C GLU A 48 17.95 16.67 -1.79
N ILE A 49 19.11 16.58 -1.14
CA ILE A 49 19.89 17.73 -0.66
C ILE A 49 21.26 17.65 -1.31
N SER A 50 21.61 18.66 -2.11
CA SER A 50 22.90 18.72 -2.83
C SER A 50 23.19 17.43 -3.62
N GLY A 51 22.17 16.86 -4.26
CA GLY A 51 22.26 15.61 -5.05
C GLY A 51 22.23 14.31 -4.24
N ARG A 52 22.23 14.36 -2.89
CA ARG A 52 22.10 13.16 -2.05
C ARG A 52 20.63 12.87 -1.77
N ARG A 53 20.22 11.62 -1.94
CA ARG A 53 18.87 11.11 -1.61
C ARG A 53 18.65 11.17 -0.09
N VAL A 54 17.59 11.84 0.35
CA VAL A 54 17.29 12.08 1.77
C VAL A 54 15.87 11.70 2.19
N GLY A 55 15.03 11.24 1.26
CA GLY A 55 13.74 10.66 1.59
C GLY A 55 12.93 10.32 0.34
N HIS A 56 11.83 9.61 0.52
CA HIS A 56 10.89 9.27 -0.55
C HIS A 56 9.43 9.33 -0.07
N VAL A 57 8.51 9.40 -1.02
CA VAL A 57 7.06 9.27 -0.80
C VAL A 57 6.43 8.59 -2.01
N PHE A 58 5.44 7.75 -1.75
CA PHE A 58 4.71 7.02 -2.76
C PHE A 58 3.25 7.49 -2.72
N SER A 59 2.66 7.66 -3.89
CA SER A 59 1.24 8.02 -3.99
C SER A 59 0.59 7.32 -5.17
N ILE A 60 -0.66 6.93 -4.98
CA ILE A 60 -1.43 6.15 -5.95
C ILE A 60 -2.81 6.76 -6.11
N SER A 61 -3.27 6.88 -7.36
CA SER A 61 -4.65 7.27 -7.68
C SER A 61 -5.49 6.05 -8.04
N TYR A 62 -6.68 5.95 -7.44
CA TYR A 62 -7.75 5.02 -7.78
C TYR A 62 -8.93 5.76 -8.46
N GLY A 63 -8.62 6.79 -9.24
CA GLY A 63 -9.62 7.71 -9.78
C GLY A 63 -9.97 8.81 -8.78
N ARG A 64 -11.13 8.72 -8.11
CA ARG A 64 -11.60 9.75 -7.17
C ARG A 64 -10.89 9.70 -5.80
N LEU A 65 -10.39 8.54 -5.41
CA LEU A 65 -9.63 8.32 -4.19
C LEU A 65 -8.14 8.26 -4.52
N GLY A 66 -7.30 8.88 -3.70
CA GLY A 66 -5.85 8.73 -3.74
C GLY A 66 -5.31 8.29 -2.39
N TRP A 67 -4.18 7.62 -2.40
CA TRP A 67 -3.52 7.15 -1.19
C TRP A 67 -2.07 7.62 -1.19
N ILE A 68 -1.60 8.14 -0.05
CA ILE A 68 -0.20 8.48 0.17
C ILE A 68 0.37 7.52 1.21
N GLY A 69 1.52 6.93 0.90
CA GLY A 69 2.19 5.96 1.77
C GLY A 69 3.69 5.99 1.54
N LEU A 70 4.41 5.12 2.26
CA LEU A 70 5.85 4.96 2.12
C LEU A 70 6.61 6.30 2.19
N LEU A 71 6.14 7.21 3.05
CA LEU A 71 6.79 8.48 3.35
C LEU A 71 7.87 8.25 4.40
N ILE A 72 9.13 8.24 3.97
CA ILE A 72 10.28 8.13 4.88
C ILE A 72 11.29 9.21 4.54
N ALA A 73 11.63 10.03 5.54
CA ALA A 73 12.79 10.91 5.49
C ALA A 73 13.93 10.28 6.29
N ASN A 74 15.15 10.31 5.73
CA ASN A 74 16.36 9.88 6.41
C ASN A 74 16.49 10.62 7.75
N ALA A 75 16.77 9.87 8.82
CA ALA A 75 16.83 10.36 10.20
C ALA A 75 17.76 11.59 10.37
N GLU A 76 18.91 11.59 9.71
CA GLU A 76 19.91 12.67 9.76
C GLU A 76 19.38 14.01 9.22
N TYR A 77 18.35 13.95 8.37
CA TYR A 77 17.79 15.09 7.66
C TYR A 77 16.38 15.46 8.13
N ARG A 78 15.87 14.81 9.19
CA ARG A 78 14.55 15.13 9.77
C ARG A 78 14.51 16.53 10.38
N ARG A 79 13.28 17.04 10.56
CA ARG A 79 12.99 18.40 11.05
C ARG A 79 13.52 19.54 10.16
N ARG A 80 13.91 19.24 8.92
CA ARG A 80 14.28 20.22 7.88
C ARG A 80 13.19 20.46 6.82
N GLY A 81 11.94 20.10 7.13
CA GLY A 81 10.80 20.28 6.21
C GLY A 81 10.65 19.23 5.09
N ILE A 82 11.55 18.24 4.98
CA ILE A 82 11.55 17.22 3.91
C ILE A 82 10.22 16.48 3.80
N GLY A 83 9.67 16.01 4.92
CA GLY A 83 8.39 15.29 4.92
C GLY A 83 7.24 16.15 4.38
N ALA A 84 7.20 17.44 4.72
CA ALA A 84 6.19 18.36 4.22
C ALA A 84 6.35 18.65 2.71
N LEU A 85 7.60 18.79 2.24
CA LEU A 85 7.90 18.98 0.82
C LEU A 85 7.47 17.75 -0.01
N LEU A 86 7.82 16.55 0.45
CA LEU A 86 7.40 15.29 -0.18
C LEU A 86 5.88 15.15 -0.19
N MET A 87 5.21 15.39 0.94
CA MET A 87 3.75 15.35 1.03
C MET A 87 3.10 16.33 0.05
N LYS A 88 3.58 17.58 -0.01
CA LYS A 88 3.05 18.57 -0.94
C LYS A 88 3.17 18.08 -2.39
N LYS A 89 4.33 17.54 -2.78
CA LYS A 89 4.52 17.00 -4.13
C LYS A 89 3.57 15.84 -4.44
N ALA A 90 3.37 14.92 -3.50
CA ALA A 90 2.44 13.81 -3.64
C ALA A 90 0.99 14.30 -3.78
N MET A 91 0.56 15.26 -2.96
CA MET A 91 -0.77 15.87 -3.04
C MET A 91 -0.98 16.60 -4.37
N ASP A 92 -0.01 17.41 -4.82
CA ASP A 92 -0.07 18.10 -6.12
C ASP A 92 -0.17 17.09 -7.28
N CYS A 93 0.53 15.96 -7.19
CA CYS A 93 0.44 14.87 -8.16
C CYS A 93 -0.98 14.27 -8.20
N LEU A 94 -1.56 13.93 -7.04
CA LEU A 94 -2.91 13.39 -6.96
C LEU A 94 -3.96 14.42 -7.44
N LEU A 95 -3.80 15.69 -7.08
CA LEU A 95 -4.70 16.77 -7.50
C LEU A 95 -4.68 16.98 -9.01
N SER A 96 -3.49 16.96 -9.64
CA SER A 96 -3.38 17.07 -11.11
C SER A 96 -4.07 15.92 -11.85
N ARG A 97 -4.27 14.78 -11.18
CA ARG A 97 -5.03 13.61 -11.65
C ARG A 97 -6.52 13.65 -11.29
N LYS A 98 -7.01 14.79 -10.78
CA LYS A 98 -8.42 15.00 -10.39
C LYS A 98 -8.89 14.08 -9.26
N VAL A 99 -7.98 13.60 -8.41
CA VAL A 99 -8.33 12.94 -7.16
C VAL A 99 -9.11 13.92 -6.29
N LYS A 100 -10.23 13.46 -5.72
CA LYS A 100 -11.11 14.27 -4.89
C LYS A 100 -10.81 14.13 -3.40
N THR A 101 -10.40 12.94 -2.99
CA THR A 101 -10.10 12.62 -1.60
C THR A 101 -8.77 11.91 -1.54
N THR A 102 -7.85 12.39 -0.69
CA THR A 102 -6.58 11.73 -0.41
C THR A 102 -6.61 11.17 1.00
N LYS A 103 -6.25 9.90 1.15
CA LYS A 103 -6.15 9.20 2.44
C LYS A 103 -4.71 8.71 2.66
N LEU A 104 -4.39 8.43 3.92
CA LEU A 104 -3.13 7.85 4.36
C LEU A 104 -3.33 7.17 5.71
N GLU A 105 -2.39 6.30 6.07
CA GLU A 105 -2.25 5.82 7.44
C GLU A 105 -1.13 6.57 8.15
N ALA A 106 -1.40 6.96 9.39
CA ALA A 106 -0.46 7.69 10.23
C ALA A 106 -0.24 6.96 11.54
N VAL A 107 1.02 6.74 11.91
CA VAL A 107 1.35 6.43 13.30
C VAL A 107 1.22 7.69 14.16
N PRO A 108 0.80 7.61 15.43
CA PRO A 108 0.51 8.78 16.26
C PRO A 108 1.64 9.82 16.29
N LYS A 109 2.90 9.36 16.31
CA LYS A 109 4.10 10.21 16.30
C LYS A 109 4.21 11.19 15.12
N VAL A 110 3.57 10.90 13.97
CA VAL A 110 3.61 11.74 12.77
C VAL A 110 2.26 12.35 12.39
N ALA A 111 1.16 11.98 13.04
CA ALA A 111 -0.19 12.45 12.69
C ALA A 111 -0.30 13.99 12.65
N ASN A 112 0.39 14.70 13.56
CA ASN A 112 0.38 16.16 13.59
C ASN A 112 0.96 16.82 12.32
N LEU A 113 1.89 16.16 11.61
CA LEU A 113 2.36 16.64 10.30
C LEU A 113 1.20 16.70 9.31
N TYR A 114 0.41 15.63 9.24
CA TYR A 114 -0.69 15.52 8.27
C TYR A 114 -1.85 16.45 8.63
N ARG A 115 -2.16 16.62 9.91
CA ARG A 115 -3.19 17.60 10.35
C ARG A 115 -2.86 19.03 9.93
N LYS A 116 -1.59 19.43 10.02
CA LYS A 116 -1.12 20.73 9.52
C LYS A 116 -1.23 20.89 8.00
N LEU A 117 -1.33 19.79 7.26
CA LEU A 117 -1.55 19.76 5.82
C LEU A 117 -3.04 19.63 5.44
N GLY A 118 -3.95 19.67 6.43
CA GLY A 118 -5.39 19.62 6.21
C GLY A 118 -6.01 18.22 6.28
N PHE A 119 -5.24 17.19 6.63
CA PHE A 119 -5.82 15.86 6.91
C PHE A 119 -6.58 15.87 8.23
N VAL A 120 -7.65 15.08 8.29
CA VAL A 120 -8.45 14.87 9.50
C VAL A 120 -8.39 13.39 9.88
N ASP A 121 -8.53 13.09 11.17
CA ASP A 121 -8.59 11.71 11.65
C ASP A 121 -9.92 11.08 11.21
N GLU A 122 -9.88 9.82 10.76
CA GLU A 122 -11.07 9.09 10.30
C GLU A 122 -11.40 7.93 11.26
N PHE A 123 -10.50 6.96 11.39
CA PHE A 123 -10.60 5.84 12.31
C PHE A 123 -9.23 5.18 12.52
N ASP A 124 -9.14 4.31 13.52
CA ASP A 124 -7.94 3.53 13.79
C ASP A 124 -7.80 2.35 12.79
N SER A 125 -6.58 2.12 12.32
CA SER A 125 -6.21 0.92 11.55
C SER A 125 -5.32 0.04 12.44
N LEU A 126 -5.80 -1.15 12.78
CA LEU A 126 -5.12 -2.06 13.70
C LEU A 126 -4.17 -3.00 12.94
N ARG A 127 -2.94 -3.14 13.43
CA ARG A 127 -1.98 -4.13 12.94
C ARG A 127 -1.94 -5.33 13.88
N LEU A 128 -2.48 -6.45 13.41
CA LEU A 128 -2.48 -7.72 14.14
C LEU A 128 -1.28 -8.57 13.72
N ILE A 129 -0.62 -9.20 14.69
CA ILE A 129 0.52 -10.08 14.47
C ILE A 129 0.23 -11.43 15.13
N ARG A 130 0.34 -12.51 14.37
CA ARG A 130 0.26 -13.88 14.89
C ARG A 130 1.66 -14.50 14.89
N THR A 131 2.16 -14.84 16.07
CA THR A 131 3.42 -15.58 16.24
C THR A 131 3.15 -17.03 16.62
N GLY A 132 3.61 -17.97 15.80
CA GLY A 132 3.43 -19.40 16.06
C GLY A 132 1.98 -19.88 15.99
N GLY A 133 1.73 -21.06 16.56
CA GLY A 133 0.42 -21.70 16.62
C GLY A 133 0.31 -22.91 15.70
N LYS A 134 -0.52 -23.88 16.10
CA LYS A 134 -0.84 -25.05 15.27
C LYS A 134 -1.56 -24.57 14.00
N ILE A 135 -1.13 -25.07 12.85
CA ILE A 135 -1.89 -24.93 11.62
C ILE A 135 -3.07 -25.89 11.75
N ILE A 136 -4.27 -25.33 11.79
CA ILE A 136 -5.49 -26.13 11.73
C ILE A 136 -5.87 -26.18 10.26
N THR A 137 -5.79 -27.38 9.67
CA THR A 137 -6.26 -27.59 8.31
C THR A 137 -7.77 -27.77 8.36
N MET A 138 -8.51 -26.76 7.91
CA MET A 138 -9.94 -26.87 7.62
C MET A 138 -10.11 -26.90 6.12
N SER A 139 -10.79 -27.92 5.60
CA SER A 139 -11.18 -27.95 4.20
C SER A 139 -12.47 -27.16 4.02
N SER A 140 -12.45 -26.19 3.10
CA SER A 140 -13.66 -25.53 2.60
C SER A 140 -13.76 -25.79 1.10
N HIS A 141 -14.93 -26.25 0.66
CA HIS A 141 -15.19 -26.48 -0.78
C HIS A 141 -15.40 -25.16 -1.54
N CYS A 142 -15.67 -24.07 -0.82
CA CYS A 142 -15.98 -22.76 -1.39
C CYS A 142 -14.73 -21.94 -1.70
N VAL A 143 -13.61 -22.20 -1.02
CA VAL A 143 -12.34 -21.47 -1.18
C VAL A 143 -11.48 -22.17 -2.22
N LYS A 144 -11.04 -21.43 -3.24
CA LYS A 144 -10.20 -21.94 -4.34
C LYS A 144 -9.02 -20.99 -4.57
N PRO A 145 -7.89 -21.48 -5.13
CA PRO A 145 -6.84 -20.60 -5.63
C PRO A 145 -7.44 -19.62 -6.64
N LEU A 146 -7.12 -18.34 -6.48
CA LEU A 146 -7.50 -17.29 -7.43
C LEU A 146 -6.84 -17.56 -8.78
N LYS A 147 -7.58 -17.40 -9.88
CA LYS A 147 -6.99 -17.45 -11.22
C LYS A 147 -6.88 -16.04 -11.78
N ASN A 148 -5.85 -15.78 -12.60
CA ASN A 148 -5.63 -14.48 -13.25
C ASN A 148 -6.90 -13.94 -13.96
N ARG A 149 -7.63 -14.81 -14.67
CA ARG A 149 -8.89 -14.47 -15.35
C ARG A 149 -10.00 -13.93 -14.43
N GLU A 150 -9.92 -14.15 -13.13
CA GLU A 150 -10.92 -13.76 -12.13
C GLU A 150 -10.59 -12.41 -11.46
N ILE A 151 -9.39 -11.84 -11.70
CA ILE A 151 -8.94 -10.60 -11.05
C ILE A 151 -9.86 -9.42 -11.32
N THR A 152 -10.43 -9.32 -12.53
CA THR A 152 -11.37 -8.22 -12.84
C THR A 152 -12.64 -8.34 -12.00
N GLN A 153 -13.24 -9.53 -11.92
CA GLN A 153 -14.43 -9.77 -11.10
C GLN A 153 -14.15 -9.58 -9.61
N LEU A 154 -12.98 -10.02 -9.14
CA LEU A 154 -12.55 -9.80 -7.76
C LEU A 154 -12.37 -8.32 -7.44
N ALA A 155 -11.80 -7.54 -8.36
CA ALA A 155 -11.62 -6.10 -8.20
C ALA A 155 -12.94 -5.32 -8.20
N GLU A 156 -13.96 -5.79 -8.93
CA GLU A 156 -15.31 -5.24 -8.87
C GLU A 156 -15.95 -5.47 -7.49
N PHE A 157 -15.90 -6.71 -6.99
CA PHE A 157 -16.35 -7.04 -5.63
C PHE A 157 -15.60 -6.22 -4.58
N ASP A 158 -14.28 -6.16 -4.67
CA ASP A 158 -13.44 -5.39 -3.75
C ASP A 158 -13.78 -3.89 -3.72
N ALA A 159 -14.12 -3.31 -4.87
CA ALA A 159 -14.45 -1.90 -4.98
C ALA A 159 -15.70 -1.50 -4.17
N GLU A 160 -16.62 -2.43 -3.94
CA GLU A 160 -17.80 -2.23 -3.09
C GLU A 160 -17.42 -1.95 -1.63
N TYR A 161 -16.33 -2.55 -1.15
CA TYR A 161 -15.85 -2.41 0.23
C TYR A 161 -14.74 -1.37 0.37
N PHE A 162 -13.80 -1.34 -0.58
CA PHE A 162 -12.70 -0.38 -0.57
C PHE A 162 -13.16 1.04 -0.95
N GLY A 163 -14.30 1.16 -1.67
CA GLY A 163 -14.85 2.42 -2.15
C GLY A 163 -14.18 2.98 -3.41
N ALA A 164 -13.26 2.23 -4.02
CA ALA A 164 -12.62 2.55 -5.30
C ALA A 164 -12.09 1.30 -5.99
N ASN A 165 -11.97 1.33 -7.32
CA ASN A 165 -11.37 0.22 -8.05
C ASN A 165 -9.83 0.26 -7.89
N ARG A 166 -9.28 -0.74 -7.20
CA ARG A 166 -7.83 -0.93 -7.01
C ARG A 166 -7.26 -2.13 -7.76
N ILE A 167 -7.82 -2.48 -8.93
CA ILE A 167 -7.38 -3.61 -9.77
C ILE A 167 -5.87 -3.64 -9.99
N LYS A 168 -5.21 -2.50 -10.21
CA LYS A 168 -3.75 -2.44 -10.39
C LYS A 168 -2.95 -2.96 -9.19
N VAL A 169 -3.44 -2.76 -7.96
CA VAL A 169 -2.80 -3.29 -6.74
C VAL A 169 -3.03 -4.79 -6.65
N LEU A 170 -4.27 -5.23 -6.90
CA LEU A 170 -4.66 -6.64 -6.83
C LEU A 170 -3.95 -7.48 -7.90
N SER A 171 -3.81 -6.96 -9.12
CA SER A 171 -3.08 -7.60 -10.21
C SER A 171 -1.61 -7.82 -9.86
N GLU A 172 -0.92 -6.79 -9.39
CA GLU A 172 0.49 -6.87 -9.02
C GLU A 172 0.72 -7.77 -7.80
N LEU A 173 -0.16 -7.74 -6.79
CA LEU A 173 -0.11 -8.69 -5.67
C LEU A 173 -0.27 -10.13 -6.14
N TYR A 174 -1.21 -10.37 -7.06
CA TYR A 174 -1.40 -11.69 -7.65
C TYR A 174 -0.16 -12.15 -8.43
N GLN A 175 0.48 -11.28 -9.21
CA GLN A 175 1.68 -11.66 -9.98
C GLN A 175 2.85 -12.08 -9.08
N ASP A 176 3.02 -11.43 -7.93
CA ASP A 176 4.10 -11.76 -7.01
C ASP A 176 3.93 -13.14 -6.37
N ASN A 177 2.71 -13.49 -5.95
CA ASN A 177 2.45 -14.76 -5.25
C ASN A 177 1.08 -15.38 -5.58
N PRO A 178 0.84 -15.88 -6.81
CA PRO A 178 -0.45 -16.47 -7.19
C PRO A 178 -0.89 -17.62 -6.26
N GLN A 179 0.09 -18.39 -5.76
CA GLN A 179 -0.10 -19.52 -4.85
C GLN A 179 -0.61 -19.12 -3.46
N LEU A 180 -0.50 -17.84 -3.10
CA LEU A 180 -0.94 -17.27 -1.82
C LEU A 180 -2.22 -16.43 -1.97
N CYS A 181 -2.90 -16.52 -3.11
CA CYS A 181 -4.13 -15.80 -3.40
C CYS A 181 -5.30 -16.78 -3.50
N PHE A 182 -6.35 -16.55 -2.71
CA PHE A 182 -7.53 -17.40 -2.66
C PHE A 182 -8.80 -16.56 -2.78
N VAL A 183 -9.83 -17.17 -3.36
CA VAL A 183 -11.14 -16.56 -3.58
C VAL A 183 -12.22 -17.55 -3.19
N SER A 184 -13.28 -17.05 -2.58
CA SER A 184 -14.49 -17.80 -2.28
C SER A 184 -15.64 -17.34 -3.15
N HIS A 185 -16.57 -18.26 -3.43
CA HIS A 185 -17.71 -18.00 -4.30
C HIS A 185 -19.02 -18.45 -3.65
N ASP A 186 -20.05 -17.67 -3.92
CA ASP A 186 -21.46 -18.06 -3.75
C ASP A 186 -22.09 -18.14 -5.15
N GLY A 187 -22.26 -19.37 -5.64
CA GLY A 187 -22.59 -19.64 -7.03
C GLY A 187 -21.53 -19.09 -7.99
N SER A 188 -21.91 -18.15 -8.86
CA SER A 188 -21.03 -17.49 -9.82
C SER A 188 -20.43 -16.17 -9.32
N LYS A 189 -20.83 -15.70 -8.14
CA LYS A 189 -20.39 -14.42 -7.58
C LYS A 189 -19.25 -14.64 -6.59
N VAL A 190 -18.32 -13.68 -6.55
CA VAL A 190 -17.30 -13.62 -5.51
C VAL A 190 -18.00 -13.32 -4.18
N ALA A 191 -17.72 -14.14 -3.16
CA ALA A 191 -18.22 -13.97 -1.80
C ALA A 191 -17.14 -13.39 -0.86
N GLY A 192 -15.87 -13.59 -1.20
CA GLY A 192 -14.74 -13.07 -0.47
C GLY A 192 -13.41 -13.47 -1.11
N TYR A 193 -12.33 -12.91 -0.60
CA TYR A 193 -10.99 -13.27 -1.05
C TYR A 193 -9.95 -12.95 0.02
N VAL A 194 -8.81 -13.61 -0.11
CA VAL A 194 -7.60 -13.28 0.64
C VAL A 194 -6.39 -13.32 -0.29
N MET A 195 -5.56 -12.29 -0.22
CA MET A 195 -4.24 -12.25 -0.84
C MET A 195 -3.20 -12.17 0.26
N CYS A 196 -2.20 -13.04 0.16
CA CYS A 196 -1.05 -13.02 1.05
C CYS A 196 0.23 -12.86 0.23
N TYR A 197 1.26 -12.29 0.85
CA TYR A 197 2.57 -12.16 0.25
C TYR A 197 3.66 -12.28 1.32
N GLU A 198 4.84 -12.72 0.89
CA GLU A 198 6.01 -12.85 1.75
C GLU A 198 6.52 -11.47 2.19
N ALA A 199 6.90 -11.36 3.46
CA ALA A 199 7.59 -10.21 4.03
C ALA A 199 9.01 -10.62 4.44
N GLU A 200 9.86 -9.66 4.84
CA GLU A 200 11.21 -9.97 5.35
C GLU A 200 11.17 -10.98 6.52
N SER A 201 10.13 -10.88 7.35
CA SER A 201 9.78 -11.90 8.32
C SER A 201 8.31 -12.31 8.19
N GLY A 202 8.09 -13.59 7.91
CA GLY A 202 6.77 -14.21 7.84
C GLY A 202 5.97 -13.83 6.59
N TYR A 203 4.66 -13.69 6.76
CA TYR A 203 3.72 -13.38 5.69
C TYR A 203 2.84 -12.21 6.09
N ARG A 204 2.42 -11.42 5.10
CA ARG A 204 1.37 -10.42 5.25
C ARG A 204 0.09 -10.92 4.62
N ILE A 205 -1.01 -10.69 5.32
CA ILE A 205 -2.36 -10.83 4.80
C ILE A 205 -2.79 -9.43 4.37
N GLY A 206 -3.11 -9.27 3.09
CA GLY A 206 -3.40 -7.96 2.52
C GLY A 206 -3.65 -8.09 1.01
N SER A 207 -4.90 -8.03 0.53
CA SER A 207 -6.15 -7.74 1.25
C SER A 207 -6.93 -9.00 1.65
N LEU A 208 -7.76 -8.89 2.70
CA LEU A 208 -8.77 -9.87 3.12
C LEU A 208 -10.12 -9.16 3.13
N VAL A 209 -11.06 -9.60 2.30
CA VAL A 209 -12.40 -8.99 2.18
C VAL A 209 -13.43 -10.11 2.11
N CYS A 210 -14.53 -9.95 2.85
CA CYS A 210 -15.62 -10.90 2.90
C CYS A 210 -16.97 -10.19 2.85
N ASN A 211 -17.97 -10.84 2.26
CA ASN A 211 -19.35 -10.40 2.40
C ASN A 211 -19.85 -10.75 3.82
N PRO A 212 -20.18 -9.76 4.67
CA PRO A 212 -20.63 -10.00 6.03
C PRO A 212 -22.00 -10.71 6.10
N GLU A 213 -22.81 -10.63 5.04
CA GLU A 213 -24.13 -11.26 4.97
C GLU A 213 -24.06 -12.75 4.62
N ASN A 214 -22.91 -13.26 4.15
CA ASN A 214 -22.72 -14.67 3.84
C ASN A 214 -21.41 -15.23 4.45
N PRO A 215 -21.33 -15.36 5.79
CA PRO A 215 -20.13 -15.82 6.47
C PRO A 215 -19.83 -17.31 6.22
N HIS A 216 -20.80 -18.09 5.74
CA HIS A 216 -20.61 -19.52 5.47
C HIS A 216 -19.88 -19.79 4.15
N CYS A 217 -19.89 -18.82 3.23
CA CYS A 217 -19.23 -18.89 1.94
C CYS A 217 -17.90 -18.13 1.90
N THR A 218 -17.36 -17.71 3.06
CA THR A 218 -16.11 -16.93 3.13
C THR A 218 -15.04 -17.53 4.02
#